data_AF-A0A086LNF0-F1
#
_entry.id   AF-A0A086LNF0-F1
#
_cell.length_a   1.000
_cell.length_b   1.000
_cell.length_c   1.000
_cell.angle_alpha   90.00
_cell.angle_beta   90.00
_cell.angle_gamma   90.00
#
_symmetry.space_group_name_H-M   'P 1'
#
loop_
_entity.id
_entity.type
_entity.pdbx_description
1 polymer ?
#
loop_
_entity_poly.entity_id
_entity_poly.type
_entity_poly.pdbx_seq_one_letter_code
_entity_poly.pdbx_strand_id
1 'polypeptide(L)'
;MAFEGFRRFDPERPNYRYFPNRTRAQTVWLSWGVFALGGLVGLLYLKFSESRQQDLARHYSEVARHDGVTQTAFNQIQNQNNYFQGVLQNARRRDLGLPTPRVPLQIEEEK
;
A
#
# COMPACT_ATOMS: atom_id res chain seq x y z
N MET A 1 7.15 44.70 39.23
CA MET A 1 6.22 43.70 38.65
C MET A 1 6.67 42.29 39.03
N ALA A 2 6.57 41.91 40.31
CA ALA A 2 7.13 40.64 40.82
C ALA A 2 6.12 39.48 40.91
N PHE A 3 4.86 39.70 40.54
CA PHE A 3 3.77 38.70 40.68
C PHE A 3 3.54 37.83 39.43
N GLU A 4 4.16 38.15 38.29
CA GLU A 4 3.98 37.36 37.06
C GLU A 4 4.87 36.10 36.99
N GLY A 5 5.91 36.02 37.83
CA GLY A 5 6.82 34.87 37.88
C GLY A 5 6.21 33.63 38.53
N PHE A 6 5.36 33.80 39.55
CA PHE A 6 4.76 32.68 40.30
C PHE A 6 3.69 31.92 39.51
N ARG A 7 2.96 32.58 38.59
CA ARG A 7 1.98 31.90 37.71
C ARG A 7 2.62 30.98 36.66
N ARG A 8 3.93 31.08 36.43
CA ARG A 8 4.66 30.15 35.54
C ARG A 8 4.94 28.80 36.20
N PHE A 9 4.85 28.73 37.53
CA PHE A 9 5.17 27.56 38.34
C PHE A 9 3.95 26.95 39.03
N ASP A 10 2.72 27.25 38.59
CA ASP A 10 1.53 26.55 39.08
C ASP A 10 1.41 25.18 38.37
N PRO A 11 1.70 24.05 39.07
CA PRO A 11 1.62 22.74 38.45
C PRO A 11 0.18 22.33 38.11
N GLU A 12 -0.82 22.87 38.78
CA GLU A 12 -2.25 22.55 38.55
C GLU A 12 -2.79 23.21 37.28
N ARG A 13 -2.23 24.38 36.92
CA ARG A 13 -2.65 25.20 35.78
C ARG A 13 -1.46 25.61 34.92
N PRO A 14 -0.83 24.65 34.20
CA PRO A 14 0.28 24.97 33.32
C PRO A 14 -0.16 25.94 32.21
N ASN A 15 0.72 26.89 31.89
CA ASN A 15 0.44 27.92 30.89
C ASN A 15 0.57 27.36 29.45
N TYR A 16 -0.48 26.70 28.96
CA TYR A 16 -0.52 26.19 27.58
C TYR A 16 -0.58 27.34 26.57
N ARG A 17 0.36 27.35 25.60
CA ARG A 17 0.49 28.40 24.57
C ARG A 17 -0.79 28.68 23.79
N TYR A 18 -1.58 27.65 23.50
CA TYR A 18 -2.78 27.75 22.67
C TYR A 18 -4.09 27.68 23.46
N PHE A 19 -4.02 27.33 24.76
CA PHE A 19 -5.19 27.16 25.62
C PHE A 19 -4.88 27.61 27.06
N PRO A 20 -4.67 28.93 27.28
CA PRO A 20 -4.35 29.45 28.60
C PRO A 20 -5.48 29.14 29.61
N ASN A 21 -5.11 28.92 30.88
CA ASN A 21 -5.99 28.64 32.02
C ASN A 21 -6.69 27.26 32.06
N ARG A 22 -6.21 26.26 31.32
CA ARG A 22 -6.69 24.87 31.46
C ARG A 22 -5.93 24.08 32.51
N THR A 23 -6.62 23.13 33.15
CA THR A 23 -5.97 22.17 34.05
C THR A 23 -5.33 21.03 33.26
N ARG A 24 -4.38 20.33 33.89
CA ARG A 24 -3.74 19.13 33.30
C ARG A 24 -4.77 18.06 32.93
N ALA A 25 -5.72 17.78 33.82
CA ALA A 25 -6.75 16.77 33.60
C ALA A 25 -7.61 17.09 32.37
N GLN A 26 -8.05 18.34 32.21
CA GLN A 26 -8.82 18.77 31.03
C GLN A 26 -8.02 18.58 29.72
N THR A 27 -6.72 18.85 29.75
CA THR A 27 -5.86 18.70 28.58
C THR A 27 -5.65 17.22 28.23
N VAL A 28 -5.52 16.35 29.22
CA VAL A 28 -5.45 14.89 28.99
C VAL A 28 -6.74 14.40 28.33
N TRP A 29 -7.91 14.77 28.86
CA TRP A 29 -9.19 14.41 28.25
C TRP A 29 -9.34 14.93 26.82
N LEU A 30 -8.91 16.15 26.55
CA LEU A 30 -8.93 16.72 25.20
C LEU A 30 -7.98 16.00 24.25
N SER A 31 -6.79 15.61 24.71
CA SER A 31 -5.85 14.84 23.89
C SER A 31 -6.44 13.48 23.50
N TRP A 32 -7.07 12.78 24.43
CA TRP A 32 -7.82 11.55 24.15
C TRP A 32 -8.98 11.79 23.18
N GLY A 33 -9.70 12.90 23.32
CA GLY A 33 -10.73 13.31 22.38
C GLY A 33 -10.20 13.53 20.96
N VAL A 34 -9.04 14.18 20.81
CA VAL A 34 -8.38 14.38 19.50
C VAL A 34 -7.94 13.05 18.90
N PHE A 35 -7.37 12.14 19.70
CA PHE A 35 -7.00 10.80 19.22
C PHE A 35 -8.23 10.00 18.77
N ALA A 36 -9.33 10.03 19.53
CA ALA A 36 -10.56 9.34 19.17
C ALA A 36 -11.15 9.91 17.87
N LEU A 37 -11.22 11.24 17.75
CA LEU A 37 -11.72 11.90 16.54
C LEU A 37 -10.83 11.60 15.33
N GLY A 38 -9.51 11.71 15.49
CA GLY A 38 -8.55 11.41 14.43
C GLY A 38 -8.61 9.95 13.98
N GLY A 39 -8.76 9.01 14.92
CA GLY A 39 -8.95 7.60 14.62
C GLY A 39 -10.24 7.35 13.82
N LEU A 40 -11.35 7.98 14.21
CA LEU A 40 -12.63 7.83 13.52
C LEU A 40 -12.57 8.39 12.09
N VAL A 41 -12.00 9.59 11.92
CA VAL A 41 -11.77 10.19 10.59
C VAL A 41 -10.84 9.30 9.74
N GLY A 42 -9.78 8.76 10.33
CA GLY A 42 -8.87 7.83 9.66
C GLY A 42 -9.57 6.57 9.16
N LEU A 43 -10.44 5.97 9.98
CA LEU A 43 -11.23 4.80 9.58
C LEU A 43 -12.22 5.10 8.46
N LEU A 44 -12.89 6.26 8.50
CA LEU A 44 -13.79 6.69 7.43
C LEU A 44 -13.02 6.92 6.14
N TYR A 45 -11.84 7.57 6.22
CA TYR A 45 -10.98 7.78 5.07
C TYR A 45 -10.50 6.46 4.46
N LEU A 46 -10.06 5.50 5.28
CA LEU A 46 -9.65 4.17 4.82
C LEU A 46 -10.78 3.48 4.07
N LYS A 47 -11.98 3.41 4.65
CA LYS A 47 -13.16 2.81 3.98
C LYS A 47 -13.49 3.49 2.65
N PHE A 48 -13.43 4.82 2.60
CA PHE A 48 -13.68 5.57 1.37
C PHE A 48 -12.58 5.34 0.33
N SER A 49 -11.32 5.22 0.76
CA SER A 49 -10.20 4.92 -0.13
C SER A 49 -10.29 3.51 -0.70
N GLU A 50 -10.69 2.52 0.10
CA GLU A 50 -10.88 1.15 -0.33
C GLU A 50 -12.01 1.04 -1.36
N SER A 51 -13.14 1.70 -1.13
CA SER A 51 -14.25 1.69 -2.10
C SER A 51 -13.83 2.31 -3.43
N ARG A 52 -13.11 3.43 -3.39
CA ARG A 52 -12.56 4.08 -4.60
C ARG A 52 -11.55 3.20 -5.33
N GLN A 53 -10.68 2.49 -4.61
CA GLN A 53 -9.73 1.56 -5.21
C GLN A 53 -10.44 0.37 -5.87
N GLN A 54 -11.50 -0.15 -5.25
CA GLN A 54 -12.31 -1.21 -5.83
C GLN A 54 -13.03 -0.74 -7.10
N ASP A 55 -13.59 0.48 -7.10
CA ASP A 55 -14.23 1.06 -8.27
C ASP A 55 -13.22 1.30 -9.41
N LEU A 56 -12.03 1.80 -9.10
CA LEU A 56 -10.94 1.95 -10.07
C LEU A 56 -10.51 0.59 -10.64
N ALA A 57 -10.32 -0.42 -9.79
CA ALA A 57 -9.96 -1.76 -10.24
C ALA A 57 -11.02 -2.36 -11.18
N ARG A 58 -12.31 -2.18 -10.85
CA ARG A 58 -13.42 -2.57 -11.73
C ARG A 58 -13.37 -1.83 -13.06
N HIS A 59 -13.21 -0.51 -13.06
CA HIS A 59 -13.11 0.29 -14.27
C HIS A 59 -11.94 -0.15 -15.16
N TYR A 60 -10.76 -0.38 -14.59
CA TYR A 60 -9.62 -0.89 -15.36
C TYR A 60 -9.87 -2.29 -15.91
N SER A 61 -10.56 -3.16 -15.15
CA SER A 61 -10.93 -4.50 -15.64
C SER A 61 -11.97 -4.46 -16.75
N GLU A 62 -12.91 -3.51 -16.71
CA GLU A 62 -13.92 -3.32 -17.75
C GLU A 62 -13.28 -2.77 -19.03
N VAL A 63 -12.43 -1.74 -18.92
CA VAL A 63 -11.62 -1.23 -20.03
C VAL A 63 -10.74 -2.33 -20.62
N ALA A 64 -10.11 -3.13 -19.76
CA ALA A 64 -9.29 -4.26 -20.21
C ALA A 64 -10.09 -5.28 -21.05
N ARG A 65 -11.33 -5.55 -20.66
CA ARG A 65 -12.23 -6.45 -21.39
C ARG A 65 -12.76 -5.85 -22.69
N HIS A 66 -12.97 -4.54 -22.74
CA HIS A 66 -13.61 -3.88 -23.87
C HIS A 66 -12.68 -3.74 -25.09
N ASP A 67 -11.36 -3.63 -24.89
CA ASP A 67 -10.42 -3.37 -25.97
C ASP A 67 -9.63 -4.58 -26.48
N GLY A 68 -9.69 -5.77 -25.87
CA GLY A 68 -9.00 -7.00 -26.36
C GLY A 68 -7.46 -6.95 -26.40
N VAL A 69 -6.87 -5.75 -26.32
CA VAL A 69 -5.43 -5.47 -26.27
C VAL A 69 -4.81 -6.03 -24.99
N THR A 70 -5.57 -6.14 -23.91
CA THR A 70 -5.03 -6.63 -22.62
C THR A 70 -4.81 -8.14 -22.62
N GLN A 71 -5.58 -8.93 -23.34
CA GLN A 71 -5.40 -10.37 -23.37
C GLN A 71 -4.17 -10.75 -24.20
N THR A 72 -3.92 -10.05 -25.31
CA THR A 72 -2.69 -10.19 -26.10
C THR A 72 -1.48 -9.65 -25.35
N ALA A 73 -1.57 -8.50 -24.69
CA ALA A 73 -0.49 -7.95 -23.87
C ALA A 73 -0.18 -8.82 -22.65
N PHE A 74 -1.19 -9.36 -21.97
CA PHE A 74 -1.03 -10.29 -20.85
C PHE A 74 -0.36 -11.60 -21.31
N ASN A 75 -0.83 -12.17 -22.41
CA ASN A 75 -0.20 -13.36 -23.01
C ASN A 75 1.24 -13.08 -23.45
N GLN A 76 1.54 -11.89 -23.98
CA GLN A 76 2.90 -11.49 -24.34
C GLN A 76 3.80 -11.36 -23.10
N ILE A 77 3.34 -10.71 -22.03
CA ILE A 77 4.08 -10.59 -20.77
C ILE A 77 4.32 -11.98 -20.15
N GLN A 78 3.31 -12.84 -20.17
CA GLN A 78 3.43 -14.20 -19.64
C GLN A 78 4.41 -15.05 -20.45
N ASN A 79 4.37 -14.94 -21.79
CA ASN A 79 5.32 -15.61 -22.68
C ASN A 79 6.75 -15.11 -22.49
N GLN A 80 6.95 -13.80 -22.31
CA GLN A 80 8.26 -13.21 -22.01
C GLN A 80 8.79 -13.74 -20.67
N ASN A 81 7.97 -13.75 -19.62
CA ASN A 81 8.40 -14.26 -18.31
C ASN A 81 8.78 -15.75 -18.37
N ASN A 82 7.98 -16.58 -19.05
CA ASN A 82 8.29 -17.99 -19.24
C ASN A 82 9.60 -18.19 -20.00
N TYR A 83 9.85 -17.38 -21.03
CA TYR A 83 11.09 -17.40 -21.79
C TYR A 83 12.30 -17.03 -20.93
N PHE A 84 12.23 -15.94 -20.17
CA PHE A 84 13.31 -15.53 -19.28
C PHE A 84 13.61 -16.58 -18.20
N GLN A 85 12.58 -17.20 -17.64
CA GLN A 85 12.78 -18.30 -16.69
C GLN A 85 13.50 -19.48 -17.34
N GLY A 86 13.13 -19.85 -18.57
CA GLY A 86 13.82 -20.90 -19.34
C GLY A 86 15.28 -20.57 -19.62
N VAL A 87 15.59 -19.33 -20.00
CA VAL A 87 16.96 -18.86 -20.24
C VAL A 87 17.78 -18.91 -18.96
N LEU A 88 17.26 -18.40 -17.84
CA LEU A 88 17.95 -18.41 -16.55
C LEU A 88 18.19 -19.83 -16.02
N GLN A 89 17.22 -20.73 -16.20
CA GLN A 89 17.39 -22.14 -15.83
C GLN A 89 18.46 -22.82 -16.70
N ASN A 90 18.49 -22.54 -18.00
CA ASN A 90 19.51 -23.07 -18.90
C ASN A 90 20.91 -22.52 -18.60
N ALA A 91 21.02 -21.23 -18.27
CA ALA A 91 22.27 -20.63 -17.81
C ALA A 91 22.78 -21.31 -16.53
N ARG A 92 21.92 -21.45 -15.53
CA ARG A 92 22.25 -22.16 -14.28
C ARG A 92 22.66 -23.61 -14.53
N ARG A 93 22.03 -24.32 -15.46
CA ARG A 93 22.39 -25.70 -15.83
C ARG A 93 23.77 -25.77 -16.48
N ARG A 94 24.14 -24.80 -17.32
CA ARG A 94 25.48 -24.73 -17.92
C ARG A 94 26.55 -24.52 -16.86
N ASP A 95 26.32 -23.64 -15.90
CA ASP A 95 27.25 -23.42 -14.78
C ASP A 95 27.43 -24.69 -13.92
N LEU A 96 26.38 -25.50 -13.81
CA LEU A 96 26.40 -26.78 -13.10
C LEU A 96 26.84 -27.98 -13.97
N GLY A 97 27.21 -27.76 -15.24
CA GLY A 97 27.59 -28.84 -16.17
C GLY A 97 26.46 -29.80 -16.56
N LEU A 98 25.20 -29.42 -16.33
CA LEU A 98 24.03 -30.24 -16.63
C LEU A 98 23.59 -30.06 -18.09
N PRO A 99 23.15 -31.14 -18.77
CA PRO A 99 22.64 -31.03 -20.14
C PRO A 99 21.36 -30.18 -20.20
N THR A 100 21.24 -29.41 -21.28
CA THR A 100 20.04 -28.61 -21.57
C THR A 100 18.88 -29.52 -21.97
N PRO A 101 17.68 -29.36 -21.39
CA PRO A 101 16.52 -30.12 -21.80
C PRO A 101 16.20 -29.86 -23.28
N ARG A 102 15.91 -30.93 -24.03
CA ARG A 102 15.49 -30.83 -25.44
C ARG A 102 14.09 -30.24 -25.51
N VAL A 103 13.86 -29.36 -26.47
CA VAL A 103 12.51 -28.85 -26.77
C VAL A 103 11.64 -30.07 -27.14
N PRO A 104 10.47 -30.27 -26.51
CA PRO A 104 9.59 -31.36 -26.89
C PRO A 104 9.16 -31.15 -28.35
N LEU A 105 9.54 -32.10 -29.21
CA LEU A 105 9.06 -32.14 -30.59
C LEU A 105 7.56 -32.39 -30.55
N GLN A 106 6.76 -31.39 -30.88
CA GLN A 106 5.35 -31.59 -31.19
C GLN A 106 5.30 -32.26 -32.57
N ILE A 107 5.18 -33.58 -32.56
CA ILE A 107 4.90 -34.34 -33.79
C ILE A 107 3.43 -34.10 -34.06
N GLU A 108 3.11 -33.23 -35.02
CA GLU A 108 1.76 -33.14 -35.56
C GLU A 108 1.49 -34.46 -36.28
N GLU A 109 0.60 -35.29 -35.73
CA GLU A 109 0.12 -36.49 -36.42
C GLU A 109 -0.69 -36.04 -37.65
N GLU A 110 -0.07 -36.11 -38.83
CA GLU A 110 -0.74 -35.99 -40.13
C GLU A 110 -1.85 -37.04 -40.21
N LYS A 111 -3.06 -36.58 -40.54
CA LYS A 111 -4.28 -37.38 -40.65
C LYS A 111 -4.66 -37.62 -42.09
#